data_AF-A0A7R9UJ82-F1
#
_entry.id   AF-A0A7R9UJ82-F1
#
_cell.length_a   1.000
_cell.length_b   1.000
_cell.length_c   1.000
_cell.angle_alpha   90.00
_cell.angle_beta   90.00
_cell.angle_gamma   90.00
#
_symmetry.space_group_name_H-M   'P 1'
#
loop_
_entity.id
_entity.type
_entity.pdbx_description
1 polymer ?
#
loop_
_entity_poly.entity_id
_entity_poly.type
_entity_poly.pdbx_seq_one_letter_code
_entity_poly.pdbx_strand_id
1 'polypeptide(L)'
;DDELRRTLAAAFEMVGEVVESGPSALVRANLAAIAGASLELAHATSAEVDVRAHGFHALTSLCEAKSKLLQRDDALVQRLVQLGAAAVGELDEDEDEDVDADVPAAAAGGEEEDERESVRSLGCALLDTLGCALPAKAYLHHVDAVLHALAARPDEASWRSACTVLAMVVEGCAERLAERK
;
A
#
# COMPACT_ATOMS: atom_id res chain seq x y z
N ASP A 1 -12.14 14.11 17.84
CA ASP A 1 -11.37 14.35 19.07
C ASP A 1 -9.91 14.49 18.67
N ASP A 2 -9.43 15.73 18.60
CA ASP A 2 -8.14 16.07 18.01
C ASP A 2 -6.96 15.56 18.85
N GLU A 3 -7.16 15.41 20.17
CA GLU A 3 -6.13 14.90 21.07
C GLU A 3 -5.84 13.42 20.81
N LEU A 4 -6.88 12.62 20.55
CA LEU A 4 -6.74 11.23 20.17
C LEU A 4 -5.99 11.07 18.85
N ARG A 5 -6.30 11.91 17.84
CA ARG A 5 -5.62 11.89 16.54
C ARG A 5 -4.14 12.21 16.65
N ARG A 6 -3.78 13.24 17.43
CA ARG A 6 -2.36 13.58 17.68
C ARG A 6 -1.62 12.47 18.40
N THR A 7 -2.27 11.86 19.39
CA THR A 7 -1.67 10.75 20.15
C THR A 7 -1.42 9.55 19.24
N LEU A 8 -2.38 9.25 18.36
CA LEU A 8 -2.26 8.17 17.38
C LEU A 8 -1.15 8.44 16.37
N ALA A 9 -1.09 9.65 15.81
CA ALA A 9 -0.05 10.07 14.88
C ALA A 9 1.35 9.89 15.49
N ALA A 10 1.55 10.42 16.70
CA ALA A 10 2.81 10.26 17.42
C ALA A 10 3.15 8.79 17.72
N ALA A 11 2.15 7.97 18.04
CA ALA A 11 2.36 6.54 18.28
C ALA A 11 2.85 5.81 17.02
N PHE A 12 2.26 6.09 15.86
CA PHE A 12 2.64 5.45 14.61
C PHE A 12 3.95 6.00 14.02
N GLU A 13 4.25 7.28 14.24
CA GLU A 13 5.57 7.85 13.95
C GLU A 13 6.67 7.12 14.74
N MET A 14 6.49 6.93 16.05
CA MET A 14 7.41 6.15 16.88
C MET A 14 7.53 4.69 16.40
N VAL A 15 6.43 4.08 15.94
CA VAL A 15 6.48 2.73 15.35
C VAL A 15 7.34 2.71 14.08
N GLY A 16 7.17 3.68 13.19
CA GLY A 16 8.00 3.86 12.00
C GLY A 16 9.48 3.96 12.34
N GLU A 17 9.83 4.84 13.28
CA GLU A 17 11.21 5.01 13.75
C GLU A 17 11.81 3.71 14.32
N VAL A 18 11.05 2.97 15.12
CA VAL A 18 11.48 1.68 15.69
C VAL A 18 11.64 0.63 14.60
N VAL A 19 10.78 0.62 13.59
CA VAL A 19 10.90 -0.27 12.44
C VAL A 19 12.15 0.07 11.65
N GLU A 20 12.40 1.33 11.33
CA GLU A 20 13.52 1.73 10.48
C GLU A 20 14.87 1.59 11.19
N SER A 21 14.99 2.18 12.37
CA SER A 21 16.26 2.33 13.09
C SER A 21 16.44 1.35 14.25
N GLY A 22 15.36 0.72 14.72
CA GLY A 22 15.38 -0.11 15.91
C GLY A 22 16.08 -1.46 15.72
N PRO A 23 16.56 -2.08 16.82
CA PRO A 23 17.20 -3.39 16.76
C PRO A 23 16.25 -4.44 16.17
N SER A 24 16.72 -5.19 15.16
CA SER A 24 15.90 -6.20 14.49
C SER A 24 15.33 -7.29 15.42
N ALA A 25 15.96 -7.52 16.58
CA ALA A 25 15.43 -8.44 17.59
C ALA A 25 14.14 -7.90 18.25
N LEU A 26 14.09 -6.59 18.52
CA LEU A 26 12.92 -5.93 19.09
C LEU A 26 11.74 -5.96 18.10
N VAL A 27 11.99 -5.57 16.85
CA VAL A 27 10.97 -5.59 15.80
C VAL A 27 10.47 -7.01 15.53
N ARG A 28 11.38 -8.00 15.50
CA ARG A 28 10.98 -9.41 15.38
C ARG A 28 10.09 -9.89 16.51
N ALA A 29 10.40 -9.54 17.76
CA ALA A 29 9.62 -9.96 18.92
C ALA A 29 8.20 -9.36 18.91
N ASN A 30 8.02 -8.21 18.27
CA ASN A 30 6.76 -7.47 18.25
C ASN A 30 6.10 -7.41 16.85
N LEU A 31 6.63 -8.13 15.87
CA LEU A 31 6.21 -8.03 14.46
C LEU A 31 4.70 -8.19 14.31
N ALA A 32 4.12 -9.22 14.93
CA ALA A 32 2.70 -9.50 14.84
C ALA A 32 1.83 -8.38 15.45
N ALA A 33 2.29 -7.76 16.53
CA ALA A 33 1.57 -6.66 17.18
C ALA A 33 1.66 -5.38 16.35
N ILE A 34 2.86 -5.05 15.85
CA ILE A 34 3.09 -3.88 14.99
C ILE A 34 2.26 -4.02 13.71
N ALA A 35 2.46 -5.10 12.96
CA ALA A 35 1.74 -5.32 11.71
C ALA A 35 0.23 -5.46 11.94
N GLY A 36 -0.19 -6.10 13.03
CA GLY A 36 -1.61 -6.24 13.38
C GLY A 36 -2.28 -4.89 13.59
N ALA A 37 -1.71 -4.03 14.45
CA ALA A 37 -2.24 -2.70 14.72
C ALA A 37 -2.24 -1.80 13.46
N SER A 38 -1.16 -1.86 12.66
CA SER A 38 -1.09 -1.08 11.43
C SER A 38 -2.09 -1.55 10.37
N LEU A 39 -2.31 -2.86 10.23
CA LEU A 39 -3.34 -3.42 9.35
C LEU A 39 -4.75 -3.04 9.80
N GLU A 40 -5.03 -3.10 11.09
CA GLU A 40 -6.33 -2.68 11.65
C GLU A 40 -6.61 -1.21 11.35
N LEU A 41 -5.60 -0.35 11.52
CA LEU A 41 -5.74 1.07 11.25
C LEU A 41 -5.92 1.36 9.75
N ALA A 42 -5.12 0.74 8.89
CA ALA A 42 -5.21 0.92 7.44
C ALA A 42 -6.56 0.43 6.86
N HIS A 43 -7.14 -0.63 7.45
CA HIS A 43 -8.44 -1.18 7.06
C HIS A 43 -9.65 -0.44 7.64
N ALA A 44 -9.46 0.51 8.54
CA ALA A 44 -10.58 1.20 9.18
C ALA A 44 -11.27 2.16 8.20
N THR A 45 -12.13 1.65 7.33
CA THR A 45 -12.85 2.44 6.29
C THR A 45 -13.75 3.53 6.85
N SER A 46 -14.11 3.45 8.13
CA SER A 46 -14.83 4.52 8.84
C SER A 46 -13.93 5.64 9.37
N ALA A 47 -12.61 5.49 9.29
CA ALA A 47 -11.64 6.49 9.71
C ALA A 47 -11.27 7.41 8.55
N GLU A 48 -10.86 8.64 8.87
CA GLU A 48 -10.35 9.60 7.90
C GLU A 48 -9.06 9.09 7.25
N VAL A 49 -8.79 9.53 6.02
CA VAL A 49 -7.64 9.08 5.23
C VAL A 49 -6.32 9.32 5.98
N ASP A 50 -6.13 10.51 6.56
CA ASP A 50 -4.95 10.85 7.39
C ASP A 50 -4.70 9.84 8.51
N VAL A 51 -5.77 9.32 9.12
CA VAL A 51 -5.68 8.33 10.20
C VAL A 51 -5.24 6.98 9.65
N ARG A 52 -5.80 6.57 8.50
CA ARG A 52 -5.44 5.30 7.84
C ARG A 52 -4.02 5.35 7.27
N ALA A 53 -3.58 6.52 6.79
CA ALA A 53 -2.25 6.77 6.25
C ALA A 53 -1.15 6.33 7.22
N HIS A 54 -1.28 6.63 8.51
CA HIS A 54 -0.34 6.15 9.53
C HIS A 54 -0.19 4.62 9.55
N GLY A 55 -1.27 3.88 9.32
CA GLY A 55 -1.26 2.42 9.19
C GLY A 55 -0.50 1.99 7.93
N PHE A 56 -0.80 2.58 6.78
CA PHE A 56 -0.09 2.31 5.53
C PHE A 56 1.40 2.60 5.63
N HIS A 57 1.77 3.79 6.10
CA HIS A 57 3.17 4.23 6.26
C HIS A 57 3.96 3.26 7.14
N ALA A 58 3.41 2.84 8.28
CA ALA A 58 4.09 1.87 9.14
C ALA A 58 4.28 0.48 8.47
N LEU A 59 3.33 0.04 7.63
CA LEU A 59 3.46 -1.22 6.88
C LEU A 59 4.46 -1.09 5.73
N THR A 60 4.50 0.06 5.05
CA THR A 60 5.47 0.40 4.02
C THR A 60 6.89 0.41 4.59
N SER A 61 7.14 1.15 5.69
CA SER A 61 8.44 1.15 6.38
C SER A 61 8.84 -0.27 6.83
N LEU A 62 7.88 -1.11 7.24
CA LEU A 62 8.14 -2.50 7.59
C LEU A 62 8.58 -3.34 6.38
N CYS A 63 7.98 -3.11 5.22
CA CYS A 63 8.36 -3.73 3.95
C CYS A 63 9.81 -3.38 3.58
N GLU A 64 10.14 -2.10 3.60
CA GLU A 64 11.48 -1.60 3.24
C GLU A 64 12.55 -2.06 4.24
N ALA A 65 12.37 -1.73 5.52
CA ALA A 65 13.42 -1.90 6.52
C ALA A 65 13.56 -3.37 6.98
N LYS A 66 12.49 -4.16 6.91
CA LYS A 66 12.45 -5.53 7.47
C LYS A 66 11.95 -6.59 6.48
N SER A 67 12.12 -6.38 5.18
CA SER A 67 11.78 -7.34 4.10
C SER A 67 12.16 -8.81 4.41
N LYS A 68 13.37 -9.09 4.92
CA LYS A 68 13.81 -10.46 5.27
C LYS A 68 13.00 -11.12 6.39
N LEU A 69 12.44 -10.32 7.29
CA LEU A 69 11.60 -10.79 8.37
C LEU A 69 10.19 -11.09 7.82
N LEU A 70 9.64 -10.18 7.01
CA LEU A 70 8.33 -10.34 6.35
C LEU A 70 8.28 -11.55 5.41
N GLN A 71 9.34 -11.81 4.66
CA GLN A 71 9.43 -12.99 3.77
C GLN A 71 9.21 -14.34 4.47
N ARG A 72 9.30 -14.38 5.81
CA ARG A 72 9.10 -15.59 6.61
C ARG A 72 7.65 -15.79 7.06
N ASP A 73 6.81 -14.77 6.88
CA ASP A 73 5.42 -14.76 7.29
C ASP A 73 4.53 -14.57 6.05
N ASP A 74 4.24 -15.69 5.39
CA ASP A 74 3.45 -15.72 4.16
C ASP A 74 2.03 -15.16 4.36
N ALA A 75 1.42 -15.42 5.52
CA ALA A 75 0.11 -14.91 5.86
C ALA A 75 0.11 -13.38 6.01
N LEU A 76 1.17 -12.80 6.58
CA LEU A 76 1.32 -11.35 6.62
C LEU A 76 1.51 -10.77 5.21
N VAL A 77 2.35 -11.36 4.37
CA VAL A 77 2.52 -10.92 2.98
C VAL A 77 1.19 -10.96 2.22
N GLN A 78 0.42 -12.04 2.37
CA GLN A 78 -0.93 -12.14 1.79
C GLN A 78 -1.83 -10.97 2.21
N ARG A 79 -1.87 -10.67 3.51
CA ARG A 79 -2.71 -9.58 4.06
C ARG A 79 -2.27 -8.21 3.54
N LEU A 80 -0.97 -7.98 3.37
CA LEU A 80 -0.45 -6.73 2.80
C LEU A 80 -0.87 -6.55 1.33
N VAL A 81 -0.77 -7.61 0.53
CA VAL A 81 -1.23 -7.60 -0.87
C VAL A 81 -2.73 -7.35 -0.95
N GLN A 82 -3.53 -8.00 -0.08
CA GLN A 82 -4.98 -7.80 -0.01
C GLN A 82 -5.35 -6.38 0.42
N LEU A 83 -4.65 -5.81 1.41
CA LEU A 83 -4.86 -4.44 1.85
C LEU A 83 -4.58 -3.46 0.71
N GLY A 84 -3.42 -3.56 0.07
CA GLY A 84 -3.05 -2.67 -1.04
C GLY A 84 -4.03 -2.77 -2.20
N ALA A 85 -4.44 -3.99 -2.59
CA ALA A 85 -5.40 -4.18 -3.65
C ALA A 85 -6.81 -3.67 -3.32
N ALA A 86 -7.25 -3.80 -2.06
CA ALA A 86 -8.52 -3.25 -1.61
C ALA A 86 -8.50 -1.72 -1.64
N ALA A 87 -7.42 -1.12 -1.15
CA ALA A 87 -7.21 0.33 -1.14
C ALA A 87 -7.17 0.92 -2.55
N VAL A 88 -6.54 0.24 -3.51
CA VAL A 88 -6.56 0.61 -4.94
C VAL A 88 -7.96 0.60 -5.55
N GLY A 89 -8.89 -0.17 -4.98
CA GLY A 89 -10.28 -0.24 -5.41
C GLY A 89 -11.22 0.72 -4.68
N GLU A 90 -10.72 1.50 -3.72
CA GLU A 90 -11.48 2.61 -3.15
C GLU A 90 -11.47 3.75 -4.18
N LEU A 91 -12.65 4.08 -4.70
CA LEU A 91 -12.81 5.23 -5.58
C LEU A 91 -12.63 6.48 -4.72
N ASP A 92 -11.78 7.41 -5.18
CA ASP A 92 -11.77 8.75 -4.61
C ASP A 92 -13.14 9.37 -4.94
N GLU A 93 -13.85 9.87 -3.91
CA GLU A 93 -15.25 10.36 -4.04
C GLU A 93 -15.41 11.48 -5.09
N ASP A 94 -14.30 12.00 -5.61
CA ASP A 94 -14.20 13.06 -6.61
C ASP A 94 -13.79 12.57 -8.03
N GLU A 95 -13.45 11.28 -8.24
CA GLU A 95 -13.03 10.73 -9.55
C GLU A 95 -14.20 10.25 -10.45
N ASP A 96 -15.45 10.36 -9.99
CA ASP A 96 -16.65 9.96 -10.75
C ASP A 96 -17.12 11.01 -11.79
N GLU A 97 -16.47 12.18 -11.86
CA GLU A 97 -16.74 13.21 -12.88
C GLU A 97 -15.69 13.16 -14.01
N ASP A 98 -16.03 12.42 -15.08
CA ASP A 98 -15.54 12.65 -16.44
C ASP A 98 -14.02 12.57 -16.69
N VAL A 99 -13.41 11.38 -16.56
CA VAL A 99 -12.23 11.06 -17.39
C VAL A 99 -12.71 10.61 -18.78
N ASP A 100 -13.32 11.56 -19.50
CA ASP A 100 -13.58 11.43 -20.92
C ASP A 100 -12.22 11.32 -21.63
N ALA A 101 -12.02 10.20 -22.29
CA ALA A 101 -10.78 9.87 -22.98
C ALA A 101 -10.58 10.79 -24.19
N ASP A 102 -9.88 11.93 -24.04
CA ASP A 102 -9.11 12.61 -25.11
C ASP A 102 -8.56 13.99 -24.66
N VAL A 103 -7.70 14.05 -23.64
CA VAL A 103 -6.89 15.26 -23.39
C VAL A 103 -5.41 14.96 -23.61
N PRO A 104 -4.75 15.58 -24.60
CA PRO A 104 -3.32 15.43 -24.82
C PRO A 104 -2.54 15.89 -23.57
N ALA A 105 -1.55 15.10 -23.17
CA ALA A 105 -0.69 15.28 -21.99
C ALA A 105 0.11 16.62 -21.90
N ALA A 106 -0.20 17.61 -22.74
CA ALA A 106 0.38 18.94 -22.74
C ALA A 106 -0.60 20.05 -22.32
N ALA A 107 -1.85 19.73 -21.96
CA ALA A 107 -2.85 20.69 -21.50
C ALA A 107 -3.20 20.59 -19.99
N ALA A 108 -2.67 19.59 -19.28
CA ALA A 108 -2.80 19.47 -17.81
C ALA A 108 -1.81 20.39 -17.06
N GLY A 109 -1.67 21.64 -17.54
CA GLY A 109 -1.08 22.71 -16.76
C GLY A 109 -2.13 23.23 -15.78
N GLY A 110 -2.31 22.52 -14.67
CA GLY A 110 -3.20 22.88 -13.58
C GLY A 110 -2.42 22.76 -12.29
N GLU A 111 -2.14 23.94 -11.70
CA GLU A 111 -2.01 24.27 -10.28
C GLU A 111 -1.70 23.13 -9.31
N GLU A 112 -0.64 23.31 -8.51
CA GLU A 112 -0.28 22.50 -7.33
C GLU A 112 -1.53 22.03 -6.57
N GLU A 113 -2.09 20.88 -6.97
CA GLU A 113 -3.03 20.14 -6.14
C GLU A 113 -2.21 19.79 -4.90
N ASP A 114 -2.64 20.35 -3.77
CA ASP A 114 -2.20 19.93 -2.45
C ASP A 114 -2.42 18.41 -2.44
N GLU A 115 -1.37 17.63 -2.75
CA GLU A 115 -1.40 16.17 -2.96
C GLU A 115 -1.82 15.52 -1.64
N ARG A 116 -3.11 15.61 -1.31
CA ARG A 116 -3.68 14.90 -0.17
C ARG A 116 -3.54 13.44 -0.50
N GLU A 117 -2.84 12.71 0.35
CA GLU A 117 -2.76 11.26 0.25
C GLU A 117 -4.18 10.71 0.15
N SER A 118 -4.45 9.98 -0.93
CA SER A 118 -5.69 9.25 -1.10
C SER A 118 -5.48 7.80 -0.68
N VAL A 119 -6.54 7.10 -0.30
CA VAL A 119 -6.41 5.70 0.10
C VAL A 119 -5.89 4.86 -1.07
N ARG A 120 -6.30 5.22 -2.28
CA ARG A 120 -5.81 4.64 -3.52
C ARG A 120 -4.30 4.85 -3.68
N SER A 121 -3.79 6.07 -3.47
CA SER A 121 -2.34 6.34 -3.58
C SER A 121 -1.52 5.60 -2.52
N LEU A 122 -2.02 5.52 -1.29
CA LEU A 122 -1.42 4.72 -0.21
C LEU A 122 -1.37 3.22 -0.54
N GLY A 123 -2.45 2.69 -1.14
CA GLY A 123 -2.53 1.31 -1.60
C GLY A 123 -1.53 1.00 -2.71
N CYS A 124 -1.39 1.91 -3.68
CA CYS A 124 -0.39 1.83 -4.75
C CYS A 124 1.03 1.80 -4.17
N ALA A 125 1.36 2.75 -3.29
CA ALA A 125 2.68 2.84 -2.66
C ALA A 125 3.06 1.56 -1.90
N LEU A 126 2.11 0.96 -1.16
CA LEU A 126 2.34 -0.30 -0.46
C LEU A 126 2.63 -1.47 -1.43
N LEU A 127 1.87 -1.59 -2.52
CA LEU A 127 2.05 -2.65 -3.51
C LEU A 127 3.38 -2.52 -4.25
N ASP A 128 3.74 -1.31 -4.65
CA ASP A 128 5.03 -1.02 -5.29
C ASP A 128 6.18 -1.36 -4.35
N THR A 129 6.11 -0.91 -3.10
CA THR A 129 7.10 -1.20 -2.06
C THR A 129 7.28 -2.70 -1.83
N LEU A 130 6.19 -3.48 -1.83
CA LEU A 130 6.26 -4.94 -1.76
C LEU A 130 7.03 -5.52 -2.95
N GLY A 131 6.78 -4.99 -4.15
CA GLY A 131 7.45 -5.39 -5.38
C GLY A 131 8.95 -5.15 -5.34
N CYS A 132 9.36 -3.98 -4.84
CA CYS A 132 10.76 -3.59 -4.69
C CYS A 132 11.46 -4.36 -3.55
N ALA A 133 10.81 -4.49 -2.40
CA ALA A 133 11.42 -5.05 -1.19
C ALA A 133 11.50 -6.59 -1.20
N LEU A 134 10.45 -7.28 -1.68
CA LEU A 134 10.33 -8.74 -1.57
C LEU A 134 10.72 -9.45 -2.87
N PRO A 135 11.29 -10.67 -2.80
CA PRO A 135 11.52 -11.46 -3.99
C PRO A 135 10.17 -11.89 -4.57
N ALA A 136 10.02 -11.82 -5.90
CA ALA A 136 8.80 -12.18 -6.64
C ALA A 136 8.10 -13.45 -6.13
N LYS A 137 8.86 -14.53 -5.87
CA LYS A 137 8.33 -15.81 -5.35
C LYS A 137 7.59 -15.72 -4.01
N ALA A 138 7.83 -14.68 -3.21
CA ALA A 138 7.22 -14.52 -1.90
C ALA A 138 5.83 -13.88 -1.95
N TYR A 139 5.48 -13.15 -3.03
CA TYR A 139 4.24 -12.38 -3.06
C TYR A 139 3.42 -12.49 -4.36
N LEU A 140 4.03 -12.84 -5.50
CA LEU A 140 3.32 -12.87 -6.79
C LEU A 140 2.13 -13.83 -6.83
N HIS A 141 2.16 -14.93 -6.07
CA HIS A 141 1.04 -15.86 -6.00
C HIS A 141 -0.18 -15.27 -5.27
N HIS A 142 0.06 -14.37 -4.30
CA HIS A 142 -1.01 -13.60 -3.65
C HIS A 142 -1.58 -12.55 -4.61
N VAL A 143 -0.73 -11.91 -5.41
CA VAL A 143 -1.16 -10.97 -6.47
C VAL A 143 -2.01 -11.70 -7.51
N ASP A 144 -1.57 -12.88 -7.97
CA ASP A 144 -2.32 -13.70 -8.92
C ASP A 144 -3.72 -14.06 -8.39
N ALA A 145 -3.83 -14.42 -7.11
CA ALA A 145 -5.12 -14.69 -6.47
C ALA A 145 -6.04 -13.45 -6.45
N VAL A 146 -5.49 -12.26 -6.17
CA VAL A 146 -6.22 -10.99 -6.22
C VAL A 146 -6.69 -10.68 -7.64
N LEU A 147 -5.82 -10.81 -8.64
CA LEU A 147 -6.17 -10.54 -10.04
C LEU A 147 -7.26 -11.48 -10.55
N HIS A 148 -7.22 -12.77 -10.18
CA HIS A 148 -8.29 -13.71 -10.49
C HIS A 148 -9.62 -13.31 -9.83
N ALA A 149 -9.60 -12.85 -8.57
CA ALA A 149 -10.79 -12.41 -7.87
C ALA A 149 -11.40 -11.15 -8.51
N LEU A 150 -10.57 -10.20 -8.96
CA LEU A 150 -11.01 -9.00 -9.67
C LEU A 150 -11.55 -9.34 -11.06
N ALA A 151 -10.88 -10.21 -11.82
CA ALA A 151 -11.32 -10.63 -13.15
C ALA A 151 -12.65 -11.41 -13.13
N ALA A 152 -12.99 -12.04 -12.00
CA ALA A 152 -14.28 -12.70 -11.81
C ALA A 152 -15.46 -11.71 -11.67
N ARG A 153 -15.17 -10.41 -11.48
CA ARG A 153 -16.16 -9.34 -11.38
C ARG A 153 -16.15 -8.52 -12.68
N PRO A 154 -17.18 -8.63 -13.54
CA PRO A 154 -17.21 -7.96 -14.84
C PRO A 154 -17.68 -6.49 -14.71
N ASP A 155 -17.06 -5.73 -13.80
CA ASP A 155 -17.31 -4.31 -13.62
C ASP A 155 -16.05 -3.49 -13.92
N GLU A 156 -16.24 -2.27 -14.44
CA GLU A 156 -15.15 -1.41 -14.90
C GLU A 156 -14.19 -1.04 -13.75
N ALA A 157 -14.73 -0.82 -12.56
CA ALA A 157 -13.92 -0.53 -11.37
C ALA A 157 -12.97 -1.69 -11.05
N SER A 158 -13.47 -2.93 -11.05
CA SER A 158 -12.64 -4.12 -10.81
C SER A 158 -11.58 -4.31 -11.88
N TRP A 159 -11.89 -3.99 -13.14
CA TRP A 159 -10.90 -4.01 -14.22
C TRP A 159 -9.81 -2.95 -14.03
N ARG A 160 -10.19 -1.72 -13.67
CA ARG A 160 -9.26 -0.62 -13.38
C ARG A 160 -8.34 -0.99 -12.22
N SER A 161 -8.88 -1.49 -11.11
CA SER A 161 -8.09 -1.94 -9.96
C SER A 161 -7.14 -3.08 -10.33
N ALA A 162 -7.58 -4.04 -11.15
CA ALA A 162 -6.72 -5.12 -11.62
C ALA A 162 -5.54 -4.60 -12.46
N CYS A 163 -5.79 -3.64 -13.35
CA CYS A 163 -4.75 -2.99 -14.14
C CYS A 163 -3.76 -2.22 -13.25
N THR A 164 -4.25 -1.48 -12.25
CA THR A 164 -3.39 -0.72 -11.32
C THR A 164 -2.54 -1.64 -10.45
N VAL A 165 -3.12 -2.69 -9.86
CA VAL A 165 -2.37 -3.69 -9.08
C VAL A 165 -1.26 -4.33 -9.93
N LEU A 166 -1.57 -4.69 -11.17
CA LEU A 166 -0.59 -5.25 -12.09
C LEU A 166 0.55 -4.26 -12.41
N ALA A 167 0.23 -2.98 -12.62
CA ALA A 167 1.22 -1.95 -12.92
C ALA A 167 2.23 -1.78 -11.77
N MET A 168 1.76 -1.62 -10.53
CA MET A 168 2.62 -1.43 -9.35
C MET A 168 3.54 -2.64 -9.12
N VAL A 169 3.03 -3.86 -9.31
CA VAL A 169 3.81 -5.09 -9.09
C VAL A 169 4.87 -5.30 -10.18
N VAL A 170 4.56 -4.92 -11.43
CA VAL A 170 5.51 -5.06 -12.55
C VAL A 170 6.67 -4.08 -12.42
N GLU A 171 6.41 -2.85 -11.99
CA GLU A 171 7.43 -1.82 -11.74
C GLU A 171 8.48 -2.32 -10.74
N GLY A 172 8.04 -2.71 -9.53
CA GLY A 172 8.97 -3.24 -8.53
C GLY A 172 9.69 -4.53 -8.94
N CYS A 173 9.09 -5.37 -9.79
CA CYS A 173 9.79 -6.52 -10.38
C CYS A 173 10.87 -6.11 -11.39
N ALA A 174 10.61 -5.08 -12.20
CA ALA A 174 11.51 -4.64 -13.26
C ALA A 174 12.77 -3.96 -12.71
N GLU A 175 12.65 -3.13 -11.67
CA GLU A 175 13.79 -2.48 -11.01
C GLU A 175 14.81 -3.51 -10.50
N ARG A 176 14.32 -4.58 -9.85
CA ARG A 176 15.18 -5.67 -9.37
C ARG A 176 15.86 -6.48 -10.46
N LEU A 177 15.27 -6.55 -11.66
CA LEU A 177 15.88 -7.19 -12.82
C LEU A 177 16.96 -6.31 -13.45
N ALA A 178 16.84 -4.98 -13.37
CA ALA A 178 17.85 -4.03 -13.82
C ALA A 178 19.10 -4.06 -12.94
N GLU A 179 18.96 -4.18 -11.62
CA GLU A 179 20.08 -4.25 -10.65
C GLU A 179 20.94 -5.53 -10.74
N ARG A 180 20.50 -6.54 -11.50
CA ARG A 180 21.21 -7.82 -11.66
C ARG A 180 22.07 -7.90 -12.93
N LYS A 181 22.10 -6.84 -13.75
CA LYS A 181 22.95 -6.73 -14.94
C LYS A 181 24.22 -5.96 -14.64
#